data_AF-A0A6N8L560-F1
#
_entry.id   AF-A0A6N8L560-F1
#
_cell.length_a   1.000
_cell.length_b   1.000
_cell.length_c   1.000
_cell.angle_alpha   90.00
_cell.angle_beta   90.00
_cell.angle_gamma   90.00
#
_symmetry.space_group_name_H-M   'P 1'
#
loop_
_entity.id
_entity.type
_entity.pdbx_description
1 polymer ?
#
loop_
_entity_poly.entity_id
_entity_poly.type
_entity_poly.pdbx_seq_one_letter_code
_entity_poly.pdbx_strand_id
1 'polypeptide(L)'
;MGKHLLLLISIIIPYFASAQAPKSSAQLTNSLTVAKHFIQDLADLDLALDIVLSEQVIVKNPDQELYDYLEASLQEIRLNLSTKKIEELQFKKYHELPQKEVRDIDPEGLNVEQMVFVYSKNRLLTALYVEGNKIRSFTLVSKGNEMAHFVTY
;
A
#
# COMPACT_ATOMS: atom_id res chain seq x y z
N MET A 1 -6.62 10.87 -79.95
CA MET A 1 -7.60 9.88 -79.44
C MET A 1 -7.08 9.36 -78.12
N GLY A 2 -7.86 9.50 -77.05
CA GLY A 2 -7.48 9.05 -75.71
C GLY A 2 -8.45 9.63 -74.67
N LYS A 3 -9.62 9.01 -74.52
CA LYS A 3 -10.58 9.29 -73.45
C LYS A 3 -10.06 8.62 -72.19
N HIS A 4 -9.71 9.38 -71.15
CA HIS A 4 -9.57 8.84 -69.79
C HIS A 4 -10.16 9.88 -68.83
N LEU A 5 -11.42 9.71 -68.42
CA LEU A 5 -11.90 8.87 -67.32
C LEU A 5 -11.87 9.67 -66.00
N LEU A 6 -13.05 10.16 -65.64
CA LEU A 6 -13.46 10.65 -64.33
C LEU A 6 -13.11 9.62 -63.24
N LEU A 7 -12.42 10.06 -62.19
CA LEU A 7 -12.39 9.34 -60.91
C LEU A 7 -12.44 10.36 -59.77
N LEU A 8 -13.67 10.54 -59.26
CA LEU A 8 -13.97 11.16 -57.97
C LEU A 8 -13.39 10.26 -56.86
N ILE A 9 -12.32 10.71 -56.22
CA ILE A 9 -11.84 10.09 -54.98
C ILE A 9 -12.40 10.90 -53.82
N SER A 10 -13.46 10.35 -53.21
CA SER A 10 -13.99 10.81 -51.94
C SER A 10 -13.00 10.43 -50.83
N ILE A 11 -12.30 11.41 -50.26
CA ILE A 11 -11.46 11.19 -49.09
C ILE A 11 -12.38 11.19 -47.87
N ILE A 12 -12.62 9.99 -47.33
CA ILE A 12 -13.29 9.78 -46.05
C ILE A 12 -12.32 10.25 -44.97
N ILE A 13 -12.60 11.39 -44.34
CA ILE A 13 -11.89 11.86 -43.15
C ILE A 13 -12.23 10.89 -42.01
N PRO A 14 -11.25 10.23 -41.37
CA PRO A 14 -11.54 9.56 -40.11
C PRO A 14 -11.71 10.65 -39.06
N TYR A 15 -12.92 10.75 -38.51
CA TYR A 15 -13.13 11.46 -37.26
C TYR A 15 -12.25 10.78 -36.22
N PHE A 16 -11.17 11.45 -35.80
CA PHE A 16 -10.49 11.15 -34.56
C PHE A 16 -11.46 11.48 -33.42
N ALA A 17 -12.38 10.56 -33.14
CA ALA A 17 -12.99 10.49 -31.84
C ALA A 17 -11.85 10.09 -30.88
N SER A 18 -11.26 11.09 -30.21
CA SER A 18 -10.58 10.84 -28.95
C SER A 18 -11.63 10.29 -28.00
N ALA A 19 -11.75 8.97 -27.95
CA ALA A 19 -12.35 8.30 -26.83
C ALA A 19 -11.53 8.72 -25.62
N GLN A 20 -12.06 9.65 -24.82
CA GLN A 20 -11.66 9.74 -23.43
C GLN A 20 -12.01 8.37 -22.87
N ALA A 21 -10.98 7.52 -22.75
CA ALA A 21 -11.09 6.32 -21.95
C ALA A 21 -11.72 6.78 -20.62
N PRO A 22 -12.77 6.11 -20.12
CA PRO A 22 -13.17 6.35 -18.74
C PRO A 22 -11.89 6.22 -17.91
N LYS A 23 -11.71 7.04 -16.87
CA LYS A 23 -10.64 6.87 -15.88
C LYS A 23 -10.78 5.46 -15.30
N SER A 24 -10.20 4.52 -16.04
CA SER A 24 -10.22 3.09 -15.83
C SER A 24 -9.29 2.91 -14.67
N SER A 25 -9.83 2.75 -13.46
CA SER A 25 -9.36 1.79 -12.43
C SER A 25 -7.84 1.66 -12.16
N ALA A 26 -7.03 2.60 -12.61
CA ALA A 26 -5.58 2.56 -12.63
C ALA A 26 -5.04 3.24 -11.37
N GLN A 27 -5.56 2.82 -10.22
CA GLN A 27 -4.86 2.90 -8.93
C GLN A 27 -5.58 2.08 -7.84
N LEU A 28 -6.20 0.96 -8.20
CA LEU A 28 -6.37 -0.13 -7.22
C LEU A 28 -5.01 -0.82 -7.12
N THR A 29 -4.03 -0.17 -6.49
CA THR A 29 -2.81 -0.87 -6.11
C THR A 29 -3.25 -2.00 -5.20
N ASN A 30 -2.80 -3.22 -5.49
CA ASN A 30 -3.05 -4.34 -4.60
C ASN A 30 -2.25 -4.10 -3.31
N SER A 31 -2.87 -3.48 -2.32
CA SER A 31 -2.23 -3.17 -1.04
C SER A 31 -1.75 -4.42 -0.31
N LEU A 32 -2.29 -5.61 -0.61
CA LEU A 32 -1.70 -6.86 -0.14
C LEU A 32 -0.35 -7.14 -0.79
N THR A 33 -0.19 -6.86 -2.08
CA THR A 33 1.11 -7.00 -2.76
C THR A 33 2.13 -6.04 -2.17
N VAL A 34 1.77 -4.77 -1.97
CA VAL A 34 2.65 -3.77 -1.35
C VAL A 34 3.04 -4.19 0.07
N ALA A 35 2.06 -4.58 0.89
CA ALA A 35 2.30 -5.07 2.24
C ALA A 35 3.21 -6.30 2.27
N LYS A 36 3.02 -7.26 1.35
CA LYS A 36 3.86 -8.46 1.26
C LYS A 36 5.29 -8.12 0.90
N HIS A 37 5.51 -7.26 -0.11
CA HIS A 37 6.86 -6.81 -0.47
C HIS A 37 7.53 -6.08 0.68
N PHE A 38 6.82 -5.16 1.35
CA PHE A 38 7.34 -4.48 2.53
C PHE A 38 7.76 -5.44 3.64
N ILE A 39 6.94 -6.44 3.97
CA ILE A 39 7.28 -7.45 4.99
C ILE A 39 8.44 -8.35 4.54
N GLN A 40 8.57 -8.64 3.24
CA GLN A 40 9.70 -9.40 2.70
C GLN A 40 11.01 -8.63 2.85
N ASP A 41 11.06 -7.38 2.40
CA ASP A 41 12.23 -6.51 2.52
C ASP A 41 12.59 -6.28 4.01
N LEU A 42 11.58 -6.10 4.86
CA LEU A 42 11.80 -5.92 6.29
C LEU A 42 12.32 -7.19 6.98
N ALA A 43 11.97 -8.38 6.48
CA ALA A 43 12.45 -9.66 6.99
C ALA A 43 13.85 -10.02 6.50
N ASP A 44 14.35 -9.38 5.46
CA ASP A 44 15.73 -9.53 4.99
C ASP A 44 16.69 -8.88 5.99
N LEU A 45 17.51 -9.70 6.64
CA LEU A 45 18.47 -9.24 7.64
C LEU A 45 19.72 -8.62 7.01
N ASP A 46 19.96 -8.84 5.72
CA ASP A 46 21.06 -8.25 4.97
C ASP A 46 20.70 -6.86 4.42
N LEU A 47 19.40 -6.52 4.35
CA LEU A 47 18.92 -5.21 3.93
C LEU A 47 18.90 -4.22 5.11
N ALA A 48 19.60 -3.09 4.97
CA ALA A 48 19.62 -2.07 6.02
C ALA A 48 18.25 -1.40 6.21
N LEU A 49 17.90 -1.04 7.45
CA LEU A 49 16.57 -0.51 7.80
C LEU A 49 16.32 0.89 7.24
N ASP A 50 17.35 1.73 7.18
CA ASP A 50 17.32 3.04 6.56
C ASP A 50 16.94 2.94 5.07
N ILE A 51 17.43 1.91 4.37
CA ILE A 51 17.05 1.61 2.98
C ILE A 51 15.58 1.16 2.90
N VAL A 52 15.13 0.25 3.79
CA VAL A 52 13.71 -0.14 3.84
C VAL A 52 12.82 1.08 4.07
N LEU A 53 13.22 1.96 4.99
CA LEU A 53 12.50 3.17 5.33
C LEU A 53 12.44 4.15 4.14
N SER A 54 13.56 4.42 3.46
CA SER A 54 13.61 5.35 2.33
C SER A 54 12.84 4.85 1.10
N GLU A 55 12.97 3.56 0.79
CA GLU A 55 12.38 2.98 -0.42
C GLU A 55 10.90 2.65 -0.24
N GLN A 56 10.49 2.14 0.92
CA GLN A 56 9.16 1.58 1.10
C GLN A 56 8.19 2.48 1.87
N VAL A 57 8.66 3.51 2.60
CA VAL A 57 7.81 4.31 3.49
C VAL A 57 7.67 5.75 2.98
N ILE A 58 6.47 6.31 3.13
CA ILE A 58 6.18 7.74 2.93
C ILE A 58 6.34 8.42 4.29
N VAL A 59 7.28 9.38 4.37
CA VAL A 59 7.49 10.23 5.55
C VAL A 59 7.43 11.69 5.10
N LYS A 60 6.56 12.50 5.72
CA LYS A 60 6.33 13.89 5.33
C LYS A 60 7.05 14.83 6.29
N ASN A 61 7.92 15.67 5.73
CA ASN A 61 8.72 16.65 6.48
C ASN A 61 9.50 16.01 7.65
N PRO A 62 10.31 14.97 7.39
CA PRO A 62 11.00 14.28 8.46
C PRO A 62 12.05 15.17 9.12
N ASP A 63 12.13 15.08 10.45
CA ASP A 63 13.31 15.46 11.21
C ASP A 63 14.10 14.21 11.64
N GLN A 64 15.27 14.42 12.24
CA GLN A 64 16.13 13.31 12.67
C GLN A 64 15.46 12.45 13.74
N GLU A 65 14.72 13.08 14.66
CA GLU A 65 14.05 12.36 15.75
C GLU A 65 12.98 11.41 15.22
N LEU A 66 12.20 11.85 14.23
CA LEU A 66 11.23 10.99 13.55
C LEU A 66 11.91 9.84 12.82
N TYR A 67 13.01 10.08 12.11
CA TYR A 67 13.77 9.01 11.45
C TYR A 67 14.26 7.95 12.45
N ASP A 68 14.90 8.38 13.53
CA ASP A 68 15.41 7.49 14.58
C ASP A 68 14.27 6.65 15.20
N TYR A 69 13.11 7.28 15.45
CA TYR A 69 11.92 6.62 15.94
C TYR A 69 11.38 5.57 14.96
N LEU A 70 11.30 5.90 13.68
CA LEU A 70 10.79 4.98 12.65
C LEU A 70 11.73 3.81 12.43
N GLU A 71 13.05 4.03 12.41
CA GLU A 71 14.03 2.96 12.33
C GLU A 71 13.94 2.01 13.53
N ALA A 72 13.84 2.53 14.75
CA ALA A 72 13.66 1.72 15.94
C ALA A 72 12.36 0.88 15.88
N SER A 73 11.28 1.47 15.37
CA SER A 73 10.00 0.78 15.21
C SER A 73 10.07 -0.33 14.15
N LEU A 74 10.77 -0.08 13.02
CA LEU A 74 11.02 -1.11 12.02
C LEU A 74 11.91 -2.23 12.57
N GLN A 75 12.92 -1.91 13.39
CA GLN A 75 13.78 -2.89 14.05
C GLN A 75 12.98 -3.83 14.97
N GLU A 76 11.99 -3.32 15.70
CA GLU A 76 11.11 -4.14 16.53
C GLU A 76 10.29 -5.13 15.69
N ILE A 77 9.70 -4.65 14.58
CA ILE A 77 8.95 -5.50 13.66
C ILE A 77 9.87 -6.56 13.04
N ARG A 78 11.07 -6.18 12.58
CA ARG A 78 12.08 -7.11 12.02
C ARG A 78 12.48 -8.18 13.04
N LEU A 79 12.72 -7.80 14.29
CA LEU A 79 13.03 -8.76 15.35
C LEU A 79 11.90 -9.77 15.55
N ASN A 80 10.65 -9.29 15.56
CA ASN A 80 9.47 -10.17 15.63
C ASN A 80 9.37 -11.11 14.43
N LEU A 81 9.68 -10.63 13.22
CA LEU A 81 9.69 -11.42 11.98
C LEU A 81 10.82 -12.47 11.94
N SER A 82 12.01 -12.15 12.46
CA SER A 82 13.20 -13.04 12.42
C SER A 82 13.00 -14.41 13.06
N THR A 83 12.01 -14.52 13.96
CA THR A 83 11.66 -15.75 14.67
C THR A 83 10.46 -16.47 14.06
N LYS A 84 10.01 -16.05 12.87
CA LYS A 84 8.81 -16.53 12.17
C LYS A 84 9.18 -16.95 10.75
N LYS A 85 8.35 -17.83 10.20
CA LYS A 85 8.42 -18.19 8.78
C LYS A 85 7.52 -17.24 8.00
N ILE A 86 8.07 -16.54 7.02
CA ILE A 86 7.37 -15.49 6.26
C ILE A 86 6.19 -16.09 5.48
N GLU A 87 6.34 -17.32 4.99
CA GLU A 87 5.30 -18.09 4.31
C GLU A 87 4.12 -18.50 5.21
N GLU A 88 4.29 -18.49 6.54
CA GLU A 88 3.22 -18.78 7.50
C GLU A 88 2.44 -17.51 7.91
N LEU A 89 2.84 -16.32 7.43
CA LEU A 89 2.18 -15.07 7.76
C LEU A 89 0.83 -14.94 7.05
N GLN A 90 -0.16 -14.47 7.80
CA GLN A 90 -1.49 -14.17 7.27
C GLN A 90 -1.63 -12.67 7.07
N PHE A 91 -2.07 -12.29 5.87
CA PHE A 91 -2.37 -10.90 5.52
C PHE A 91 -3.87 -10.78 5.39
N LYS A 92 -4.48 -9.92 6.21
CA LYS A 92 -5.92 -9.70 6.24
C LYS A 92 -6.24 -8.26 5.90
N LYS A 93 -7.31 -8.05 5.13
CA LYS A 93 -7.98 -6.77 4.95
C LYS A 93 -8.83 -6.43 6.15
N TYR A 94 -9.16 -5.14 6.25
CA TYR A 94 -10.06 -4.63 7.29
C TYR A 94 -11.38 -5.42 7.37
N HIS A 95 -12.00 -5.71 6.21
CA HIS A 95 -13.25 -6.46 6.14
C HIS A 95 -13.12 -7.96 6.45
N GLU A 96 -11.90 -8.50 6.57
CA GLU A 96 -11.63 -9.89 6.94
C GLU A 96 -11.37 -10.05 8.45
N LEU A 97 -11.30 -8.93 9.18
CA LEU A 97 -11.09 -8.95 10.62
C LEU A 97 -12.36 -9.39 11.37
N PRO A 98 -12.21 -10.08 12.52
CA PRO A 98 -13.33 -10.32 13.42
C PRO A 98 -13.98 -9.00 13.85
N GLN A 99 -15.31 -8.97 13.93
CA GLN A 99 -16.08 -7.76 14.30
C GLN A 99 -15.61 -7.11 15.61
N LYS A 100 -15.15 -7.92 16.58
CA LYS A 100 -14.59 -7.42 17.84
C LYS A 100 -13.32 -6.57 17.63
N GLU A 101 -12.43 -6.98 16.70
CA GLU A 101 -11.18 -6.26 16.42
C GLU A 101 -11.46 -4.99 15.61
N VAL A 102 -12.40 -5.08 14.66
CA VAL A 102 -12.87 -3.91 13.88
C VAL A 102 -13.41 -2.81 14.79
N ARG A 103 -14.17 -3.17 15.84
CA ARG A 103 -14.76 -2.20 16.78
C ARG A 103 -13.71 -1.41 17.57
N ASP A 104 -12.55 -2.01 17.78
CA ASP A 104 -11.47 -1.42 18.58
C ASP A 104 -10.51 -0.60 17.69
N ILE A 105 -10.83 -0.43 16.39
CA ILE A 105 -10.05 0.34 15.42
C ILE A 105 -10.85 1.56 14.96
N ASP A 106 -10.26 2.75 15.07
CA ASP A 106 -10.76 3.97 14.44
C ASP A 106 -9.96 4.22 13.14
N PRO A 107 -10.60 4.12 11.96
CA PRO A 107 -9.94 4.45 10.70
C PRO A 107 -9.49 5.91 10.56
N GLU A 108 -9.98 6.83 11.41
CA GLU A 108 -9.70 8.27 11.35
C GLU A 108 -9.88 8.87 9.93
N GLY A 109 -10.89 8.38 9.19
CA GLY A 109 -11.18 8.82 7.82
C GLY A 109 -10.28 8.23 6.73
N LEU A 110 -9.34 7.36 7.08
CA LEU A 110 -8.52 6.63 6.11
C LEU A 110 -9.36 5.56 5.38
N ASN A 111 -8.98 5.30 4.12
CA ASN A 111 -9.62 4.27 3.32
C ASN A 111 -9.29 2.86 3.85
N VAL A 112 -10.27 2.17 4.42
CA VAL A 112 -10.13 0.83 5.00
C VAL A 112 -9.69 -0.24 4.01
N GLU A 113 -9.92 -0.05 2.70
CA GLU A 113 -9.44 -0.95 1.65
C GLU A 113 -7.92 -0.96 1.52
N GLN A 114 -7.25 0.08 2.03
CA GLN A 114 -5.79 0.19 2.05
C GLN A 114 -5.15 -0.28 3.36
N MET A 115 -5.96 -0.73 4.32
CA MET A 115 -5.46 -1.30 5.57
C MET A 115 -5.16 -2.78 5.39
N VAL A 116 -3.98 -3.19 5.85
CA VAL A 116 -3.54 -4.58 5.83
C VAL A 116 -3.01 -4.95 7.21
N PHE A 117 -3.52 -6.05 7.75
CA PHE A 117 -3.17 -6.54 9.07
C PHE A 117 -2.38 -7.83 8.93
N VAL A 118 -1.17 -7.86 9.51
CA VAL A 118 -0.23 -8.97 9.37
C VAL A 118 -0.24 -9.79 10.66
N TYR A 119 -0.57 -11.07 10.56
CA TYR A 119 -0.65 -11.98 11.70
C TYR A 119 0.34 -13.13 11.58
N SER A 120 0.79 -13.62 12.73
CA SER A 120 1.40 -14.93 12.89
C SER A 120 0.68 -15.72 13.98
N LYS A 121 0.16 -16.90 13.64
CA LYS A 121 -0.57 -17.79 14.58
C LYS A 121 -1.59 -17.03 15.44
N ASN A 122 -2.42 -16.20 14.80
CA ASN A 122 -3.47 -15.36 15.40
C ASN A 122 -2.99 -14.17 16.26
N ARG A 123 -1.69 -13.88 16.31
CA ARG A 123 -1.17 -12.66 16.93
C ARG A 123 -0.91 -11.61 15.86
N LEU A 124 -1.43 -10.40 16.05
CA LEU A 124 -1.12 -9.25 15.20
C LEU A 124 0.36 -8.91 15.39
N LEU A 125 1.11 -8.86 14.30
CA LEU A 125 2.51 -8.43 14.27
C LEU A 125 2.61 -6.94 13.99
N THR A 126 1.87 -6.47 12.99
CA THR A 126 1.81 -5.07 12.59
C THR A 126 0.54 -4.82 11.78
N ALA A 127 0.08 -3.57 11.78
CA ALA A 127 -0.95 -3.09 10.89
C ALA A 127 -0.32 -2.05 9.95
N LEU A 128 -0.62 -2.18 8.66
CA LEU A 128 -0.06 -1.36 7.60
C LEU A 128 -1.15 -0.56 6.92
N TYR A 129 -0.90 0.73 6.70
CA TYR A 129 -1.69 1.57 5.80
C TYR A 129 -0.89 1.84 4.53
N VAL A 130 -1.46 1.46 3.39
CA VAL A 130 -0.82 1.60 2.08
C VAL A 130 -1.30 2.87 1.39
N GLU A 131 -0.36 3.64 0.83
CA GLU A 131 -0.67 4.78 -0.04
C GLU A 131 0.11 4.66 -1.35
N GLY A 132 -0.61 4.55 -2.46
CA GLY A 132 0.01 4.29 -3.76
C GLY A 132 0.74 2.95 -3.75
N ASN A 133 2.06 2.97 -3.89
CA ASN A 133 2.95 1.80 -3.89
C ASN A 133 3.85 1.73 -2.64
N LYS A 134 3.59 2.55 -1.62
CA LYS A 134 4.40 2.63 -0.40
C LYS A 134 3.55 2.49 0.86
N ILE A 135 4.21 2.27 1.98
CA ILE A 135 3.62 2.26 3.31
C ILE A 135 3.57 3.68 3.85
N ARG A 136 2.40 4.13 4.29
CA ARG A 136 2.22 5.42 4.94
C ARG A 136 2.06 5.31 6.45
N SER A 137 1.76 4.11 6.96
CA SER A 137 1.81 3.78 8.37
C SER A 137 2.13 2.31 8.55
N PHE A 138 2.95 1.96 9.53
CA PHE A 138 3.18 0.57 9.95
C PHE A 138 2.93 0.37 11.45
N THR A 139 2.24 1.32 12.08
CA THR A 139 1.97 1.32 13.52
C THR A 139 0.49 1.59 13.77
N LEU A 140 -0.07 0.80 14.69
CA LEU A 140 -1.39 1.03 15.25
C LEU A 140 -1.21 1.46 16.72
N VAL A 141 -1.63 2.67 17.07
CA VAL A 141 -1.48 3.20 18.44
C VAL A 141 -2.83 3.43 19.09
N SER A 142 -2.95 3.11 20.38
CA SER A 142 -4.15 3.41 21.15
C SER A 142 -4.19 4.90 21.51
N LYS A 143 -5.34 5.52 21.29
CA LYS A 143 -5.68 6.87 21.73
C LYS A 143 -6.86 6.77 22.69
N GLY A 144 -7.05 7.77 23.55
CA GLY A 144 -8.10 7.78 24.58
C GLY A 144 -9.44 7.20 24.09
N ASN A 145 -10.15 6.49 24.96
CA ASN A 145 -11.27 5.58 24.68
C ASN A 145 -10.88 4.19 24.15
N GLU A 146 -9.62 3.77 24.34
CA GLU A 146 -9.11 2.43 24.01
C GLU A 146 -9.14 2.07 22.51
N MET A 147 -9.41 3.05 21.63
CA MET A 147 -9.45 2.84 20.19
C MET A 147 -8.06 2.99 19.57
N ALA A 148 -7.74 2.07 18.69
CA ALA A 148 -6.47 2.03 17.98
C ALA A 148 -6.60 2.74 16.61
N HIS A 149 -5.62 3.57 16.25
CA HIS A 149 -5.60 4.30 14.97
C HIS A 149 -4.23 4.21 14.30
N PHE A 150 -4.20 4.46 13.00
CA PHE A 150 -2.95 4.50 12.23
C PHE A 150 -2.26 5.86 12.39
N VAL A 151 -0.97 5.84 12.70
CA VAL A 151 -0.14 7.07 12.69
C VAL A 151 0.50 7.19 11.32
N THR A 152 0.10 8.20 10.53
CA THR A 152 0.77 8.49 9.26
C THR A 152 1.95 9.42 9.47
N TYR A 153 3.08 9.11 8.83
CA TYR A 153 4.34 9.85 8.98
C TYR A 153 4.53 10.93 7.91
#